data_AF-A0A933JUE0-F1
#
_entry.id   AF-A0A933JUE0-F1
#
_cell.length_a   1.000
_cell.length_b   1.000
_cell.length_c   1.000
_cell.angle_alpha   90.00
_cell.angle_beta   90.00
_cell.angle_gamma   90.00
#
_symmetry.space_group_name_H-M   'P 1'
#
loop_
_entity.id
_entity.type
_entity.pdbx_description
1 polymer ?
#
loop_
_entity_poly.entity_id
_entity_poly.type
_entity_poly.pdbx_seq_one_letter_code
_entity_poly.pdbx_strand_id
1 'polypeptide(L)'
;MSLEDIRRDRGKKTGSAVALSISTSLLLMTSFSVGAWLGPGPLRVPELIAGGVFAAFVGFFVGLSVGQRRIEAEAKVALTVKERGRKRHLAIFSDYFTLDGKIVPRTRLRAATLTEDRLELAILEDDDSTTRCALFGPPNDLARARMALALED
;
A
#
# COMPACT_ATOMS: atom_id res chain seq x y z
N MET A 1 11.45 -12.62 -9.84
CA MET A 1 9.99 -12.44 -9.84
C MET A 1 9.62 -11.40 -10.89
N SER A 2 8.62 -11.64 -11.75
CA SER A 2 8.25 -10.68 -12.79
C SER A 2 7.41 -9.52 -12.21
N LEU A 3 7.38 -8.37 -12.90
CA LEU A 3 6.55 -7.22 -12.51
C LEU A 3 5.06 -7.57 -12.46
N GLU A 4 4.61 -8.45 -13.34
CA GLU A 4 3.23 -8.92 -13.41
C GLU A 4 2.86 -9.76 -12.18
N ASP A 5 3.78 -10.61 -11.72
CA ASP A 5 3.57 -11.44 -10.52
C ASP A 5 3.42 -10.56 -9.27
N ILE A 6 4.25 -9.53 -9.11
CA ILE A 6 4.20 -8.61 -7.96
C ILE A 6 2.87 -7.83 -7.96
N ARG A 7 2.45 -7.34 -9.13
CA ARG A 7 1.15 -6.65 -9.28
C ARG A 7 -0.01 -7.58 -8.99
N ARG A 8 0.03 -8.82 -9.48
CA ARG A 8 -1.01 -9.83 -9.25
C ARG A 8 -1.10 -10.23 -7.79
N ASP A 9 0.03 -10.39 -7.10
CA ASP A 9 0.05 -10.76 -5.69
C ASP A 9 -0.49 -9.63 -4.78
N ARG A 10 -0.05 -8.39 -5.00
CA ARG A 10 -0.64 -7.21 -4.32
C ARG A 10 -2.14 -7.06 -4.61
N GLY A 11 -2.54 -7.28 -5.87
CA GLY A 11 -3.94 -7.25 -6.28
C GLY A 11 -4.77 -8.31 -5.57
N LYS A 12 -4.26 -9.54 -5.45
CA LYS A 12 -4.92 -10.63 -4.70
C LYS A 12 -5.02 -10.31 -3.20
N LYS A 13 -3.95 -9.83 -2.57
CA LYS A 13 -3.94 -9.48 -1.13
C LYS A 13 -4.85 -8.29 -0.81
N THR A 14 -4.86 -7.27 -1.66
CA THR A 14 -5.77 -6.12 -1.50
C THR A 14 -7.21 -6.54 -1.78
N GLY A 15 -7.43 -7.31 -2.84
CA GLY A 15 -8.76 -7.82 -3.20
C GLY A 15 -9.36 -8.72 -2.12
N SER A 16 -8.57 -9.60 -1.50
CA SER A 16 -9.03 -10.44 -0.41
C SER A 16 -9.36 -9.63 0.85
N ALA A 17 -8.54 -8.63 1.19
CA ALA A 17 -8.81 -7.72 2.31
C ALA A 17 -10.10 -6.91 2.09
N VAL A 18 -10.34 -6.44 0.86
CA VAL A 18 -11.58 -5.74 0.46
C VAL A 18 -12.79 -6.66 0.56
N ALA A 19 -12.71 -7.84 -0.05
CA ALA A 19 -13.80 -8.81 -0.01
C ALA A 19 -14.19 -9.19 1.43
N LEU A 20 -13.19 -9.42 2.28
CA LEU A 20 -13.42 -9.76 3.69
C LEU A 20 -14.03 -8.58 4.47
N SER A 21 -13.54 -7.35 4.25
CA SER A 21 -14.07 -6.15 4.91
C SER A 21 -15.51 -5.82 4.50
N ILE A 22 -15.84 -5.97 3.21
CA ILE A 22 -17.23 -5.85 2.72
C ILE A 22 -18.10 -6.92 3.35
N SER A 23 -17.64 -8.17 3.37
CA SER A 23 -18.39 -9.29 3.96
C SER A 23 -18.69 -9.05 5.43
N THR A 24 -17.70 -8.62 6.22
CA THR A 24 -17.89 -8.29 7.64
C THR A 24 -18.85 -7.11 7.84
N SER A 25 -18.75 -6.08 7.00
CA SER A 25 -19.63 -4.90 7.10
C SER A 25 -21.08 -5.25 6.76
N LEU A 26 -21.31 -6.07 5.73
CA LEU A 26 -22.63 -6.60 5.40
C LEU A 26 -23.17 -7.49 6.51
N LEU A 27 -22.32 -8.31 7.13
CA LEU A 27 -22.71 -9.17 8.25
C LEU A 27 -23.15 -8.34 9.47
N LEU A 28 -22.42 -7.27 9.80
CA LEU A 28 -22.82 -6.31 10.83
C LEU A 28 -24.14 -5.60 10.48
N MET A 29 -24.32 -5.21 9.22
CA MET A 29 -25.57 -4.62 8.75
C MET A 29 -26.74 -5.60 8.85
N THR A 30 -26.54 -6.88 8.51
CA THR A 30 -27.58 -7.90 8.68
C THR A 30 -27.92 -8.10 10.16
N SER A 31 -26.93 -8.13 11.05
CA SER A 31 -27.17 -8.21 12.50
C SER A 31 -27.95 -7.00 13.02
N PHE A 32 -27.61 -5.80 12.56
CA PHE A 32 -28.36 -4.58 12.89
C PHE A 32 -29.80 -4.62 12.35
N SER A 33 -29.98 -5.09 11.11
CA SER A 33 -31.28 -5.19 10.46
C SER A 33 -32.23 -6.13 11.19
N VAL A 34 -31.71 -7.30 11.63
CA VAL A 34 -32.48 -8.25 12.45
C VAL A 34 -32.85 -7.64 13.80
N GLY A 35 -31.92 -6.94 14.46
CA GLY A 35 -32.21 -6.24 15.72
C GLY A 35 -33.25 -5.13 15.57
N ALA A 36 -33.18 -4.35 14.48
CA ALA A 36 -34.13 -3.28 14.19
C ALA A 36 -35.52 -3.81 13.84
N TRP A 37 -35.61 -4.99 13.21
CA TRP A 37 -36.88 -5.64 12.92
C TRP A 37 -37.62 -6.11 14.18
N LEU A 38 -36.88 -6.51 15.22
CA LEU A 38 -37.41 -6.87 16.54
C LEU A 38 -37.62 -5.65 17.47
N GLY A 39 -37.21 -4.47 17.04
CA GLY A 39 -37.30 -3.22 17.80
C GLY A 39 -38.63 -2.48 17.61
N PRO A 40 -38.86 -1.39 18.39
CA PRO A 40 -40.11 -0.63 18.36
C PRO A 40 -40.35 0.17 17.07
N GLY A 41 -39.39 0.18 16.14
CA GLY A 41 -39.48 0.86 14.84
C GLY A 41 -38.81 0.05 13.74
N PRO A 42 -39.55 -0.82 13.03
CA PRO A 42 -38.98 -1.63 11.95
C PRO A 42 -38.51 -0.74 10.79
N LEU A 43 -37.33 -1.05 10.27
CA LEU A 43 -36.75 -0.33 9.13
C LEU A 43 -37.60 -0.52 7.88
N ARG A 44 -37.74 0.55 7.10
CA ARG A 44 -38.41 0.48 5.79
C ARG A 44 -37.45 -0.15 4.77
N VAL A 45 -38.00 -0.85 3.78
CA VAL A 45 -37.24 -1.43 2.66
C VAL A 45 -36.21 -0.46 2.03
N PRO A 46 -36.53 0.82 1.75
CA PRO A 46 -35.53 1.76 1.24
C PRO A 46 -34.38 2.06 2.22
N GLU A 47 -34.63 2.06 3.53
CA GLU A 47 -33.59 2.27 4.55
C GLU A 47 -32.65 1.07 4.65
N LEU A 48 -33.18 -0.16 4.48
CA LEU A 48 -32.37 -1.38 4.40
C LEU A 48 -31.46 -1.36 3.17
N ILE A 49 -31.98 -0.96 2.01
CA ILE A 49 -31.18 -0.85 0.77
C ILE A 49 -30.09 0.22 0.95
N ALA A 50 -30.45 1.40 1.47
CA ALA A 50 -29.50 2.48 1.71
C ALA A 50 -28.40 2.07 2.70
N GLY A 51 -28.77 1.41 3.81
CA GLY A 51 -27.82 0.90 4.80
C GLY A 51 -26.92 -0.20 4.25
N GLY A 52 -27.44 -1.10 3.40
CA GLY A 52 -26.64 -2.12 2.72
C GLY A 52 -25.60 -1.52 1.77
N VAL A 53 -26.00 -0.53 0.95
CA VAL A 53 -25.08 0.20 0.07
C VAL A 53 -24.02 0.94 0.89
N PHE A 54 -24.43 1.62 1.96
CA PHE A 54 -23.51 2.32 2.85
C PHE A 54 -22.52 1.38 3.53
N ALA A 55 -22.97 0.23 4.04
CA ALA A 55 -22.12 -0.79 4.66
C ALA A 55 -21.10 -1.37 3.66
N ALA A 56 -21.52 -1.63 2.42
CA ALA A 56 -20.59 -2.05 1.36
C ALA A 56 -19.55 -0.96 1.06
N PHE A 57 -19.96 0.31 1.03
CA PHE A 57 -19.05 1.43 0.81
C PHE A 57 -18.02 1.56 1.94
N VAL A 58 -18.46 1.51 3.20
CA VAL A 58 -17.57 1.52 4.37
C VAL A 58 -16.59 0.33 4.31
N GLY A 59 -17.10 -0.88 4.07
CA GLY A 59 -16.29 -2.08 3.95
C GLY A 59 -15.24 -1.99 2.84
N PHE A 60 -15.58 -1.37 1.71
CA PHE A 60 -14.65 -1.16 0.60
C PHE A 60 -13.49 -0.23 0.98
N PHE A 61 -13.78 0.95 1.55
CA PHE A 61 -12.73 1.91 1.94
C PHE A 61 -11.84 1.38 3.06
N VAL A 62 -12.44 0.74 4.07
CA VAL A 62 -11.67 0.08 5.13
C VAL A 62 -10.80 -1.03 4.55
N GLY A 63 -11.36 -1.84 3.63
CA GLY A 63 -10.64 -2.92 2.97
C GLY A 63 -9.45 -2.45 2.14
N LEU A 64 -9.58 -1.33 1.41
CA LEU A 64 -8.47 -0.72 0.68
C LEU A 64 -7.35 -0.28 1.64
N SER A 65 -7.71 0.39 2.74
CA SER A 65 -6.75 0.86 3.73
C SER A 65 -6.05 -0.30 4.45
N VAL A 66 -6.79 -1.34 4.85
CA VAL A 66 -6.24 -2.54 5.48
C VAL A 66 -5.36 -3.33 4.51
N GLY A 67 -5.77 -3.45 3.25
CA GLY A 67 -4.98 -4.09 2.20
C GLY A 67 -3.64 -3.39 1.99
N GLN A 68 -3.64 -2.05 1.89
CA GLN A 68 -2.42 -1.25 1.80
C GLN A 68 -1.53 -1.42 3.04
N ARG A 69 -2.11 -1.35 4.25
CA ARG A 69 -1.37 -1.56 5.50
C ARG A 69 -0.76 -2.95 5.62
N ARG A 70 -1.45 -4.00 5.17
CA ARG A 70 -0.91 -5.37 5.18
C ARG A 70 0.25 -5.52 4.22
N ILE A 71 0.17 -4.88 3.05
CA ILE A 71 1.29 -4.81 2.12
C ILE A 71 2.45 -4.04 2.76
N GLU A 72 2.20 -2.87 3.35
CA GLU A 72 3.25 -2.07 4.01
C GLU A 72 3.84 -2.75 5.25
N ALA A 73 3.10 -3.58 5.96
CA ALA A 73 3.60 -4.37 7.09
C ALA A 73 4.63 -5.43 6.66
N GLU A 74 4.59 -5.88 5.40
CA GLU A 74 5.62 -6.75 4.81
C GLU A 74 6.84 -5.96 4.32
N ALA A 75 6.79 -4.62 4.29
CA ALA A 75 7.95 -3.82 3.93
C ALA A 75 8.99 -3.88 5.05
N LYS A 76 10.25 -4.15 4.69
CA LYS A 76 11.38 -4.08 5.62
C LYS A 76 11.55 -2.65 6.16
N VAL A 77 11.27 -1.66 5.31
CA VAL A 77 11.36 -0.24 5.62
C VAL A 77 10.26 0.51 4.86
N ALA A 78 9.46 1.31 5.56
CA ALA A 78 8.47 2.22 4.97
C ALA A 78 8.64 3.61 5.56
N LEU A 79 8.87 4.61 4.70
CA LEU A 79 9.20 5.97 5.12
C LEU A 79 8.78 7.02 4.09
N THR A 80 8.58 8.24 4.56
CA THR A 80 8.24 9.38 3.70
C THR A 80 9.50 10.18 3.42
N VAL A 81 9.90 10.23 2.15
CA VAL A 81 11.07 10.98 1.66
C VAL A 81 10.62 12.17 0.83
N LYS A 82 11.53 13.13 0.63
CA LYS A 82 11.33 14.23 -0.32
C LYS A 82 12.17 13.96 -1.55
N GLU A 83 11.58 14.10 -2.73
CA GLU A 83 12.27 14.07 -4.02
C GLU A 83 11.89 15.33 -4.79
N ARG A 84 12.87 16.14 -5.22
CA ARG A 84 12.66 17.40 -5.97
C ARG A 84 11.59 18.32 -5.32
N GLY A 85 11.60 18.42 -3.99
CA GLY A 85 10.66 19.23 -3.22
C GLY A 85 9.28 18.61 -2.97
N ARG A 86 8.97 17.44 -3.55
CA ARG A 86 7.70 16.72 -3.32
C ARG A 86 7.88 15.59 -2.31
N LYS A 87 6.91 15.41 -1.41
CA LYS A 87 6.86 14.24 -0.52
C LYS A 87 6.51 13.01 -1.37
N ARG A 88 7.26 11.92 -1.19
CA ARG A 88 7.04 10.62 -1.80
C ARG A 88 7.10 9.54 -0.74
N HIS A 89 6.26 8.53 -0.89
CA HIS A 89 6.28 7.37 -0.02
C HIS A 89 7.24 6.31 -0.58
N LEU A 90 8.27 5.94 0.19
CA LEU A 90 9.20 4.87 -0.15
C LEU A 90 8.91 3.68 0.74
N ALA A 91 8.61 2.53 0.13
CA ALA A 91 8.52 1.26 0.85
C ALA A 91 9.43 0.22 0.18
N ILE A 92 10.28 -0.44 0.96
CA ILE A 92 11.30 -1.37 0.49
C ILE A 92 10.92 -2.78 0.94
N PHE A 93 10.87 -3.70 -0.02
CA PHE A 93 10.57 -5.12 0.17
C PHE A 93 11.83 -5.95 -0.07
N SER A 94 11.73 -7.27 0.11
CA SER A 94 12.81 -8.21 -0.24
C SER A 94 13.28 -8.05 -1.68
N ASP A 95 12.33 -8.10 -2.62
CA ASP A 95 12.60 -8.31 -4.05
C ASP A 95 12.38 -7.05 -4.91
N TYR A 96 11.76 -6.01 -4.35
CA TYR A 96 11.42 -4.77 -5.04
C TYR A 96 11.28 -3.62 -4.04
N PHE A 97 11.19 -2.41 -4.53
CA PHE A 97 10.77 -1.26 -3.73
C PHE A 97 9.68 -0.49 -4.47
N THR A 98 8.93 0.32 -3.74
CA THR A 98 7.92 1.20 -4.30
C THR A 98 8.20 2.63 -3.96
N LEU A 99 8.18 3.49 -4.97
CA LEU A 99 8.29 4.94 -4.83
C LEU A 99 6.98 5.56 -5.29
N ASP A 100 6.21 6.11 -4.36
CA ASP A 100 4.89 6.72 -4.62
C ASP A 100 3.94 5.78 -5.39
N GLY A 101 3.94 4.50 -5.01
CA GLY A 101 3.15 3.44 -5.66
C GLY A 101 3.75 2.85 -6.94
N LYS A 102 4.80 3.47 -7.53
CA LYS A 102 5.52 2.88 -8.67
C LYS A 102 6.40 1.73 -8.17
N ILE A 103 6.15 0.53 -8.67
CA ILE A 103 6.91 -0.68 -8.34
C ILE A 103 8.20 -0.69 -9.18
N VAL A 104 9.34 -0.78 -8.50
CA VAL A 104 10.67 -0.89 -9.09
C VAL A 104 11.31 -2.20 -8.61
N PRO A 105 11.53 -3.17 -9.50
CA PRO A 105 12.23 -4.40 -9.16
C PRO A 105 13.65 -4.09 -8.68
N ARG A 106 14.14 -4.85 -7.71
CA ARG A 106 15.51 -4.67 -7.20
C ARG A 106 16.57 -4.88 -8.28
N THR A 107 16.29 -5.73 -9.27
CA THR A 107 17.16 -5.95 -10.45
C THR A 107 17.38 -4.69 -11.30
N ARG A 108 16.48 -3.70 -11.22
CA ARG A 108 16.63 -2.41 -11.90
C ARG A 108 17.42 -1.39 -11.06
N LEU A 109 17.69 -1.68 -9.79
CA LEU A 109 18.51 -0.81 -8.96
C LEU A 109 19.99 -1.08 -9.25
N ARG A 110 20.68 -0.10 -9.83
CA ARG A 110 22.11 -0.19 -10.16
C ARG A 110 22.99 0.23 -8.99
N ALA A 111 22.59 1.24 -8.25
CA ALA A 111 23.32 1.75 -7.11
C ALA A 111 22.39 2.43 -6.11
N ALA A 112 22.72 2.28 -4.82
CA ALA A 112 22.09 3.01 -3.73
C ALA A 112 23.19 3.62 -2.85
N THR A 113 23.49 4.89 -3.07
CA THR A 113 24.56 5.61 -2.38
C THR A 113 23.96 6.56 -1.37
N LEU A 114 24.35 6.44 -0.10
CA LEU A 114 24.01 7.41 0.92
C LEU A 114 25.11 8.47 1.02
N THR A 115 24.74 9.71 0.79
CA THR A 115 25.53 10.92 1.10
C THR A 115 25.02 11.49 2.44
N GLU A 116 25.78 12.38 3.07
CA GLU A 116 25.46 12.94 4.40
C GLU A 116 24.02 13.49 4.52
N ASP A 117 23.48 14.05 3.44
CA ASP A 117 22.20 14.75 3.40
C ASP A 117 21.11 14.06 2.56
N ARG A 118 21.46 13.03 1.78
CA ARG A 118 20.55 12.41 0.80
C ARG A 118 20.92 10.98 0.42
N LEU A 119 19.91 10.22 0.03
CA LEU A 119 20.05 8.90 -0.58
C LEU A 119 19.89 9.02 -2.09
N GLU A 120 20.95 8.71 -2.83
CA GLU A 120 20.96 8.68 -4.30
C GLU A 120 20.69 7.26 -4.79
N LEU A 121 19.62 7.10 -5.59
CA LEU A 121 19.25 5.85 -6.24
C LEU A 121 19.48 5.97 -7.74
N ALA A 122 20.22 5.03 -8.32
CA ALA A 122 20.35 4.87 -9.76
C ALA A 122 19.45 3.72 -10.23
N ILE A 123 18.42 4.05 -11.00
CA ILE A 123 17.40 3.10 -11.47
C ILE A 123 17.52 2.97 -12.98
N LEU A 124 17.62 1.73 -13.47
CA LEU A 124 17.56 1.40 -14.88
C LEU A 124 16.11 1.42 -15.36
N GLU A 125 15.83 2.22 -16.39
CA GLU A 125 14.53 2.28 -17.06
C GLU A 125 14.45 1.27 -18.21
N ASP A 126 13.24 1.10 -18.77
CA ASP A 126 12.99 0.17 -19.87
C ASP A 126 13.73 0.56 -21.16
N ASP A 127 14.00 1.86 -21.35
CA ASP A 127 14.76 2.39 -22.49
C ASP A 127 16.29 2.31 -22.29
N ASP A 128 16.75 1.48 -21.35
CA ASP A 128 18.16 1.33 -20.92
C ASP A 128 18.80 2.63 -20.39
N SER A 129 17.98 3.67 -20.18
CA SER A 129 18.40 4.92 -19.56
C SER A 129 18.46 4.77 -18.04
N THR A 130 19.37 5.51 -17.40
CA THR A 130 19.52 5.47 -15.94
C THR A 130 18.95 6.75 -15.32
N THR A 131 17.85 6.61 -14.58
CA THR A 131 17.28 7.70 -13.79
C THR A 131 17.95 7.77 -12.43
N ARG A 132 18.44 8.96 -12.07
CA ARG A 132 18.98 9.24 -10.73
C ARG A 132 17.92 9.96 -9.89
N CYS A 133 17.56 9.34 -8.78
CA CYS A 133 16.64 9.90 -7.79
C CYS A 133 17.42 10.29 -6.53
N ALA A 134 17.30 11.56 -6.12
CA ALA A 134 17.85 12.04 -4.86
C ALA A 134 16.71 12.15 -3.83
N LEU A 135 16.79 11.32 -2.80
CA LEU A 135 15.81 11.23 -1.72
C LEU A 135 16.35 11.92 -0.48
N PHE A 136 15.58 12.86 0.05
CA PHE A 136 15.91 13.63 1.25
C PHE A 136 15.00 13.23 2.39
N GLY A 137 15.54 13.16 3.61
CA GLY A 137 14.80 12.70 4.78
C GLY A 137 15.67 12.70 6.03
N PRO A 138 15.14 12.22 7.17
CA PRO A 138 15.92 12.06 8.39
C PRO A 138 17.10 11.11 8.15
N PRO A 139 18.32 11.42 8.62
CA PRO A 139 19.52 10.64 8.31
C PRO A 139 19.42 9.18 8.80
N ASN A 140 18.80 8.93 9.95
CA ASN A 140 18.56 7.58 10.47
C ASN A 140 17.62 6.75 9.58
N ASP A 141 16.65 7.40 8.94
CA ASP A 141 15.68 6.74 8.07
C ASP A 141 16.27 6.47 6.69
N LEU A 142 17.08 7.42 6.18
CA LEU A 142 17.86 7.22 4.96
C LEU A 142 18.92 6.11 5.12
N ALA A 143 19.57 6.03 6.28
CA ALA A 143 20.51 4.94 6.59
C ALA A 143 19.82 3.57 6.62
N ARG A 144 18.63 3.48 7.25
CA ARG A 144 17.81 2.26 7.23
C ARG A 144 17.36 1.89 5.81
N ALA A 145 16.95 2.88 5.01
CA ALA A 145 16.62 2.65 3.61
C ALA A 145 17.82 2.11 2.82
N ARG A 146 19.01 2.72 2.99
CA ARG A 146 20.25 2.25 2.35
C ARG A 146 20.57 0.82 2.77
N MET A 147 20.49 0.48 4.05
CA MET A 147 20.76 -0.88 4.53
C MET A 147 19.78 -1.90 3.95
N ALA A 148 18.50 -1.55 3.82
CA ALA A 148 17.50 -2.45 3.23
C ALA A 148 17.68 -2.61 1.70
N LEU A 149 18.17 -1.56 1.03
CA LEU A 149 18.46 -1.54 -0.40
C LEU A 149 19.85 -2.08 -0.76
N ALA A 150 20.77 -2.14 0.21
CA ALA A 150 22.13 -2.62 0.02
C ALA A 150 22.05 -3.97 -0.67
N LEU A 151 22.55 -4.02 -1.90
CA LEU A 151 22.67 -5.24 -2.67
C LEU A 151 23.50 -6.18 -1.80
N GLU A 152 22.96 -7.36 -1.49
CA GLU A 152 23.84 -8.45 -1.07
C GLU A 152 24.75 -8.68 -2.27
N ASP A 153 26.02 -8.28 -2.12
CA ASP A 153 27.07 -8.46 -3.12
C ASP A 153 27.25 -9.94 -3.48
#